data_AF-A0A8T9CAW0-F1
#
_entry.id   AF-A0A8T9CAW0-F1
#
_cell.length_a   1.000
_cell.length_b   1.000
_cell.length_c   1.000
_cell.angle_alpha   90.00
_cell.angle_beta   90.00
_cell.angle_gamma   90.00
#
_symmetry.space_group_name_H-M   'P 1'
#
loop_
_entity.id
_entity.type
_entity.pdbx_description
1 polymer ?
#
loop_
_entity_poly.entity_id
_entity_poly.type
_entity_poly.pdbx_seq_one_letter_code
_entity_poly.pdbx_strand_id
1 'polypeptide(L)'
;MTRTLVYSTALIAFVAATAMTFAAIFIPDWITFDVTTQTGGHTRKIIGLHRSCSTSALENKCIHFPQYEDCHGTDRYFCSMWRSVGFLMSFAAVFELVTIVAYCVVILGGKQKRETGWKVLAFMLMLVGIVQCASMAIVAYLFDYDDRFFEGWQLDKSFIMCTVSWSIAVISAAFLSLSAFVLPPEEGYELIPSERYVGN
;
A
#
# COMPACT_ATOMS: atom_id res chain seq x y z
N MET A 1 28.84 6.06 -5.60
CA MET A 1 28.25 5.61 -6.90
C MET A 1 27.31 4.41 -6.72
N THR A 2 27.75 3.29 -6.14
CA THR A 2 26.93 2.07 -5.97
C THR A 2 25.67 2.29 -5.13
N ARG A 3 25.78 3.05 -4.03
CA ARG A 3 24.63 3.36 -3.15
C ARG A 3 23.54 4.17 -3.87
N THR A 4 23.93 5.13 -4.71
CA THR A 4 22.99 5.91 -5.52
C THR A 4 22.18 5.02 -6.47
N LEU A 5 22.81 4.02 -7.09
CA LEU A 5 22.12 3.09 -7.98
C LEU A 5 21.08 2.26 -7.21
N VAL A 6 21.44 1.74 -6.03
CA VAL A 6 20.52 0.99 -5.14
C VAL A 6 19.31 1.85 -4.74
N TYR A 7 19.54 3.11 -4.31
CA TYR A 7 18.43 3.99 -3.94
C TYR A 7 17.55 4.34 -5.14
N SER A 8 18.13 4.56 -6.32
CA SER A 8 17.38 4.86 -7.54
C SER A 8 16.53 3.68 -8.02
N THR A 9 17.05 2.45 -7.98
CA THR A 9 16.27 1.25 -8.35
C THR A 9 15.13 1.02 -7.36
N ALA A 10 15.40 1.15 -6.06
CA ALA A 10 14.37 1.07 -5.03
C ALA A 10 13.30 2.16 -5.19
N LEU A 11 13.70 3.40 -5.53
CA LEU A 11 12.77 4.50 -5.81
C LEU A 11 11.85 4.18 -6.99
N ILE A 12 12.37 3.67 -8.11
CA ILE A 12 11.56 3.32 -9.28
C ILE A 12 10.53 2.24 -8.91
N ALA A 13 10.96 1.19 -8.21
CA ALA A 13 10.07 0.14 -7.74
C ALA A 13 9.00 0.70 -6.78
N PHE A 14 9.39 1.59 -5.86
CA PHE A 14 8.47 2.20 -4.91
C PHE A 14 7.47 3.15 -5.58
N VAL A 15 7.87 3.92 -6.59
CA VAL A 15 6.94 4.75 -7.39
C VAL A 15 5.90 3.89 -8.10
N ALA A 16 6.30 2.74 -8.65
CA ALA A 16 5.35 1.78 -9.22
C ALA A 16 4.40 1.23 -8.16
N ALA A 17 4.90 0.92 -6.95
CA ALA A 17 4.08 0.49 -5.82
C ALA A 17 3.06 1.57 -5.42
N THR A 18 3.48 2.83 -5.29
CA THR A 18 2.60 3.96 -5.00
C THR A 18 1.50 4.11 -6.06
N ALA A 19 1.84 3.96 -7.36
CA ALA A 19 0.84 3.98 -8.42
C ALA A 19 -0.19 2.84 -8.28
N MET A 20 0.26 1.63 -7.90
CA MET A 20 -0.63 0.51 -7.59
C MET A 20 -1.52 0.79 -6.36
N THR A 21 -1.00 1.45 -5.32
CA THR A 21 -1.79 1.87 -4.15
C THR A 21 -2.89 2.85 -4.54
N PHE A 22 -2.56 3.89 -5.33
CA PHE A 22 -3.57 4.82 -5.82
C PHE A 22 -4.59 4.14 -6.73
N ALA A 23 -4.14 3.23 -7.60
CA ALA A 23 -5.04 2.43 -8.42
C ALA A 23 -6.00 1.60 -7.54
N ALA A 24 -5.49 0.97 -6.48
CA ALA A 24 -6.32 0.23 -5.54
C ALA A 24 -7.31 1.14 -4.78
N ILE A 25 -6.97 2.39 -4.48
CA ILE A 25 -7.90 3.31 -3.80
C ILE A 25 -9.02 3.78 -4.74
N PHE A 26 -8.69 4.10 -6.01
CA PHE A 26 -9.64 4.71 -6.94
C PHE A 26 -10.43 3.72 -7.78
N ILE A 27 -9.85 2.56 -8.12
CA ILE A 27 -10.55 1.52 -8.88
C ILE A 27 -11.38 0.71 -7.89
N PRO A 28 -12.71 0.61 -8.08
CA PRO A 28 -13.57 -0.04 -7.12
C PRO A 28 -13.56 -1.59 -7.23
N ASP A 29 -12.45 -2.21 -7.62
CA ASP A 29 -12.32 -3.67 -7.88
C ASP A 29 -11.64 -4.39 -6.71
N TRP A 30 -12.12 -4.24 -5.47
CA TRP A 30 -11.57 -4.98 -4.32
C TRP A 30 -12.21 -6.36 -4.19
N ILE A 31 -13.54 -6.40 -4.27
CA ILE A 31 -14.32 -7.62 -4.21
C ILE A 31 -15.35 -7.57 -5.34
N THR A 32 -15.46 -8.65 -6.11
CA THR A 32 -16.43 -8.75 -7.20
C THR A 32 -17.32 -9.96 -7.05
N PHE A 33 -18.53 -9.79 -7.57
CA PHE A 33 -19.55 -10.82 -7.67
C PHE A 33 -20.03 -10.82 -9.11
N ASP A 34 -19.95 -11.97 -9.78
CA ASP A 34 -20.41 -12.14 -11.15
C ASP A 34 -21.23 -13.41 -11.26
N VAL A 35 -22.49 -13.27 -11.65
CA VAL A 35 -23.41 -14.39 -11.84
C VAL A 35 -24.17 -14.28 -13.16
N THR A 36 -24.25 -15.41 -13.84
CA THR A 36 -25.12 -15.64 -14.99
C THR A 36 -26.49 -16.10 -14.51
N THR A 37 -27.50 -15.24 -14.66
CA THR A 37 -28.89 -15.62 -14.34
C THR A 37 -29.40 -16.66 -15.34
N GLN A 38 -30.31 -17.53 -14.89
CA GLN A 38 -30.87 -18.62 -15.71
C GLN A 38 -31.61 -18.13 -16.97
N THR A 39 -32.01 -16.86 -17.02
CA THR A 39 -32.61 -16.18 -18.16
C THR A 39 -31.58 -15.60 -19.15
N GLY A 40 -30.27 -15.83 -18.92
CA GLY A 40 -29.18 -15.34 -19.77
C GLY A 40 -28.70 -13.91 -19.46
N GLY A 41 -29.20 -13.28 -18.40
CA GLY A 41 -28.73 -11.97 -17.96
C GLY A 41 -27.46 -12.06 -17.11
N HIS A 42 -26.47 -11.21 -17.37
CA HIS A 42 -25.27 -11.07 -16.54
C HIS A 42 -25.48 -9.98 -15.49
N THR A 43 -25.33 -10.32 -14.21
CA THR A 43 -25.35 -9.35 -13.12
C THR A 43 -23.97 -9.33 -12.46
N ARG A 44 -23.25 -8.22 -12.61
CA ARG A 44 -21.94 -8.01 -12.00
C ARG A 44 -22.01 -6.92 -10.95
N LYS A 45 -21.56 -7.21 -9.73
CA LYS A 45 -21.45 -6.24 -8.64
C LYS A 45 -20.00 -6.15 -8.21
N ILE A 46 -19.51 -4.92 -8.07
CA ILE A 46 -18.13 -4.62 -7.78
C ILE A 46 -18.10 -3.68 -6.56
N ILE A 47 -17.32 -4.03 -5.55
CA ILE A 47 -17.17 -3.27 -4.32
C ILE A 47 -15.73 -2.76 -4.22
N GLY A 48 -15.62 -1.45 -4.08
CA GLY A 48 -14.38 -0.75 -3.74
C GLY A 48 -14.41 -0.17 -2.32
N LEU A 49 -13.37 0.59 -1.97
CA LEU A 49 -13.27 1.24 -0.66
C LEU A 49 -14.38 2.24 -0.39
N HIS A 50 -14.67 3.10 -1.37
CA HIS A 50 -15.57 4.26 -1.19
C HIS A 50 -16.82 4.21 -2.06
N ARG A 51 -16.85 3.29 -3.04
CA ARG A 51 -17.94 3.16 -4.01
C ARG A 51 -18.19 1.69 -4.30
N SER A 52 -19.45 1.37 -4.58
CA SER A 52 -19.87 0.10 -5.15
C SER A 52 -20.59 0.37 -6.46
N CYS A 53 -20.36 -0.49 -7.45
CA CYS A 53 -20.96 -0.39 -8.77
C CYS A 53 -21.68 -1.70 -9.09
N SER A 54 -22.93 -1.60 -9.52
CA SER A 54 -23.71 -2.73 -10.01
C SER A 54 -24.03 -2.52 -11.48
N THR A 55 -23.65 -3.50 -12.29
CA THR A 55 -23.92 -3.59 -13.73
C THR A 55 -24.92 -4.72 -13.93
N SER A 56 -26.11 -4.37 -14.40
CA SER A 56 -27.17 -5.31 -14.77
C SER A 56 -27.58 -5.09 -16.22
N ALA A 57 -28.31 -6.03 -16.82
CA ALA A 57 -28.78 -5.93 -18.21
C ALA A 57 -29.64 -4.67 -18.49
N LEU A 58 -30.20 -4.04 -17.46
CA LEU A 58 -31.10 -2.89 -17.57
C LEU A 58 -30.47 -1.57 -17.06
N GLU A 59 -29.53 -1.62 -16.12
CA GLU A 59 -28.99 -0.43 -15.47
C GLU A 59 -27.55 -0.63 -14.97
N ASN A 60 -26.73 0.41 -15.14
CA ASN A 60 -25.40 0.56 -14.56
C ASN A 60 -25.44 1.67 -13.52
N LYS A 61 -25.27 1.32 -12.23
CA LYS A 61 -25.37 2.27 -11.14
C LYS A 61 -24.16 2.17 -10.22
N CYS A 62 -23.49 3.29 -9.97
CA CYS A 62 -22.43 3.40 -8.99
C CYS A 62 -22.89 4.31 -7.84
N ILE A 63 -22.84 3.79 -6.62
CA ILE A 63 -23.22 4.49 -5.40
C ILE A 63 -22.05 4.55 -4.42
N HIS A 64 -22.13 5.47 -3.47
CA HIS A 64 -21.19 5.48 -2.36
C HIS A 64 -21.32 4.20 -1.52
N PHE A 65 -20.22 3.73 -0.96
CA PHE A 65 -20.21 2.53 -0.12
C PHE A 65 -19.31 2.79 1.09
N PRO A 66 -19.67 2.33 2.30
CA PRO A 66 -20.92 1.67 2.69
C PRO A 66 -22.14 2.64 2.79
N GLN A 67 -23.34 2.16 2.44
CA GLN A 67 -24.62 2.90 2.59
C GLN A 67 -25.19 2.79 4.01
N TYR A 68 -26.20 3.60 4.34
CA TYR A 68 -26.88 3.52 5.65
C TYR A 68 -27.50 2.15 5.91
N GLU A 69 -28.10 1.54 4.88
CA GLU A 69 -28.69 0.20 4.93
C GLU A 69 -27.64 -0.86 5.25
N ASP A 70 -26.42 -0.72 4.73
CA ASP A 70 -25.28 -1.60 5.03
C ASP A 70 -24.73 -1.42 6.46
N CYS A 71 -25.21 -0.41 7.21
CA CYS A 71 -24.65 0.00 8.50
C CYS A 71 -25.68 0.01 9.64
N HIS A 72 -26.88 -0.53 9.44
CA HIS A 72 -27.93 -0.55 10.47
C HIS A 72 -27.90 -1.83 11.32
N GLY A 73 -28.37 -1.76 12.57
CA GLY A 73 -28.49 -2.92 13.46
C GLY A 73 -27.15 -3.56 13.85
N THR A 74 -27.04 -4.88 13.64
CA THR A 74 -25.86 -5.72 13.92
C THR A 74 -24.68 -5.41 13.00
N ASP A 75 -24.92 -4.74 11.88
CA ASP A 75 -23.94 -4.59 10.81
C ASP A 75 -23.06 -3.33 10.94
N ARG A 76 -23.18 -2.63 12.06
CA ARG A 76 -22.32 -1.49 12.40
C ARG A 76 -20.85 -1.88 12.44
N TYR A 77 -20.55 -3.12 12.83
CA TYR A 77 -19.20 -3.66 12.88
C TYR A 77 -18.53 -3.68 11.50
N PHE A 78 -19.20 -4.26 10.50
CA PHE A 78 -18.75 -4.28 9.12
C PHE A 78 -18.42 -2.86 8.63
N CYS A 79 -19.36 -1.95 8.86
CA CYS A 79 -19.26 -0.58 8.39
C CYS A 79 -18.08 0.18 9.05
N SER A 80 -17.83 -0.06 10.34
CA SER A 80 -16.68 0.49 11.05
C SER A 80 -15.37 -0.06 10.53
N MET A 81 -15.28 -1.38 10.31
CA MET A 81 -14.08 -2.03 9.78
C MET A 81 -13.79 -1.58 8.35
N TRP A 82 -14.79 -1.58 7.47
CA TRP A 82 -14.65 -1.18 6.08
C TRP A 82 -14.22 0.29 5.94
N ARG A 83 -14.80 1.19 6.74
CA ARG A 83 -14.36 2.60 6.78
C ARG A 83 -12.93 2.76 7.31
N SER A 84 -12.53 1.89 8.25
CA SER A 84 -11.15 1.87 8.75
C SER A 84 -10.16 1.47 7.66
N VAL A 85 -10.51 0.52 6.79
CA VAL A 85 -9.70 0.18 5.60
C VAL A 85 -9.51 1.40 4.70
N GLY A 86 -10.59 2.12 4.40
CA GLY A 86 -10.52 3.36 3.60
C GLY A 86 -9.59 4.41 4.21
N PHE A 87 -9.66 4.58 5.53
CA PHE A 87 -8.76 5.48 6.26
C PHE A 87 -7.30 5.01 6.22
N LEU A 88 -7.03 3.73 6.50
CA LEU A 88 -5.68 3.17 6.51
C LEU A 88 -5.03 3.25 5.13
N MET A 89 -5.77 2.96 4.06
CA MET A 89 -5.25 3.07 2.68
C MET A 89 -4.95 4.53 2.31
N SER A 90 -5.81 5.48 2.70
CA SER A 90 -5.55 6.92 2.51
C SER A 90 -4.34 7.39 3.30
N PHE A 91 -4.19 6.92 4.53
CA PHE A 91 -3.03 7.18 5.38
C PHE A 91 -1.75 6.63 4.76
N ALA A 92 -1.77 5.38 4.26
CA ALA A 92 -0.65 4.78 3.54
C ALA A 92 -0.24 5.62 2.33
N ALA A 93 -1.18 6.08 1.50
CA ALA A 93 -0.89 6.91 0.35
C ALA A 93 -0.17 8.22 0.72
N VAL A 94 -0.53 8.85 1.84
CA VAL A 94 0.19 10.03 2.34
C VAL A 94 1.64 9.69 2.71
N PHE A 95 1.85 8.57 3.42
CA PHE A 95 3.20 8.13 3.78
C PHE A 95 4.03 7.72 2.57
N GLU A 96 3.42 7.14 1.53
CA GLU A 96 4.10 6.84 0.28
C GLU A 96 4.63 8.11 -0.40
N LEU A 97 3.81 9.16 -0.51
CA LEU A 97 4.24 10.44 -1.09
C LEU A 97 5.38 11.07 -0.27
N VAL A 98 5.27 11.06 1.06
CA VAL A 98 6.35 11.53 1.95
C VAL A 98 7.63 10.71 1.77
N THR A 99 7.50 9.40 1.59
CA THR A 99 8.62 8.49 1.38
C THR A 99 9.32 8.75 0.03
N ILE A 100 8.56 9.04 -1.04
CA ILE A 100 9.12 9.46 -2.33
C ILE A 100 9.96 10.74 -2.16
N VAL A 101 9.44 11.73 -1.43
CA VAL A 101 10.20 12.95 -1.13
C VAL A 101 11.46 12.63 -0.33
N ALA A 102 11.38 11.73 0.66
CA ALA A 102 12.54 11.29 1.43
C ALA A 102 13.60 10.62 0.53
N TYR A 103 13.20 9.80 -0.43
CA TYR A 103 14.12 9.25 -1.43
C TYR A 103 14.81 10.34 -2.24
N CYS A 104 14.07 11.34 -2.74
CA CYS A 104 14.64 12.46 -3.46
C CYS A 104 15.68 13.22 -2.60
N VAL A 105 15.37 13.48 -1.34
CA VAL A 105 16.29 14.15 -0.41
C VAL A 105 17.54 13.32 -0.15
N VAL A 106 17.42 12.00 -0.01
CA VAL A 106 18.56 11.10 0.21
C VAL A 106 19.45 11.03 -1.03
N ILE A 107 18.87 10.91 -2.23
CA ILE A 107 19.60 10.79 -3.49
C ILE A 107 20.28 12.11 -3.87
N LEU A 108 19.54 13.22 -3.87
CA LEU A 108 20.01 14.56 -4.24
C LEU A 108 20.88 15.21 -3.15
N GLY A 109 20.81 14.70 -1.92
CA GLY A 109 21.59 15.19 -0.79
C GLY A 109 23.09 14.91 -0.92
N GLY A 110 23.83 15.42 0.06
CA GLY A 110 25.25 15.10 0.22
C GLY A 110 25.48 13.63 0.60
N LYS A 111 26.74 13.18 0.50
CA LYS A 111 27.12 11.81 0.85
C LYS A 111 26.64 11.40 2.26
N GLN A 112 26.74 12.29 3.26
CA GLN A 112 26.22 12.04 4.62
C GLN A 112 24.75 11.56 4.63
N LYS A 113 23.87 12.19 3.84
CA LYS A 113 22.45 11.80 3.74
C LYS A 113 22.27 10.44 3.08
N ARG A 114 23.13 10.05 2.13
CA ARG A 114 23.13 8.72 1.51
C ARG A 114 23.60 7.62 2.46
N GLU A 115 24.52 7.94 3.37
CA GLU A 115 25.06 6.95 4.32
C GLU A 115 24.12 6.70 5.51
N THR A 116 23.43 7.73 6.00
CA THR A 116 22.52 7.59 7.15
C THR A 116 21.04 7.50 6.78
N GLY A 117 20.68 7.86 5.55
CA GLY A 117 19.29 7.99 5.09
C GLY A 117 18.52 6.67 5.04
N TRP A 118 19.21 5.54 4.87
CA TRP A 118 18.57 4.22 4.82
C TRP A 118 17.70 3.91 6.04
N LYS A 119 18.05 4.42 7.24
CA LYS A 119 17.28 4.18 8.47
C LYS A 119 15.89 4.79 8.39
N VAL A 120 15.82 6.04 7.93
CA VAL A 120 14.56 6.77 7.75
C VAL A 120 13.74 6.13 6.64
N LEU A 121 14.37 5.79 5.51
CA LEU A 121 13.70 5.13 4.39
C LEU A 121 13.15 3.75 4.79
N ALA A 122 13.96 2.91 5.43
CA ALA A 122 13.54 1.58 5.89
C ALA A 122 12.37 1.68 6.88
N PHE A 123 12.42 2.61 7.84
CA PHE A 123 11.32 2.85 8.77
C PHE A 123 10.03 3.25 8.03
N MET A 124 10.09 4.22 7.12
CA MET A 124 8.92 4.69 6.39
C MET A 124 8.33 3.62 5.47
N LEU A 125 9.18 2.87 4.77
CA LEU A 125 8.76 1.74 3.93
C LEU A 125 8.07 0.63 4.74
N MET A 126 8.61 0.29 5.92
CA MET A 126 7.98 -0.67 6.82
C MET A 126 6.65 -0.16 7.36
N LEU A 127 6.56 1.13 7.70
CA LEU A 127 5.31 1.73 8.16
C LEU A 127 4.23 1.66 7.07
N VAL A 128 4.56 2.01 5.82
CA VAL A 128 3.65 1.85 4.66
C VAL A 128 3.22 0.39 4.53
N GLY A 129 4.18 -0.53 4.55
CA GLY A 129 3.93 -1.96 4.41
C GLY A 129 2.98 -2.50 5.49
N ILE A 130 3.19 -2.13 6.76
CA ILE A 130 2.34 -2.55 7.88
C ILE A 130 0.92 -1.99 7.73
N VAL A 131 0.76 -0.71 7.40
CA VAL A 131 -0.56 -0.08 7.26
C VAL A 131 -1.35 -0.71 6.11
N GLN A 132 -0.71 -0.97 4.97
CA GLN A 132 -1.37 -1.63 3.83
C GLN A 132 -1.67 -3.11 4.13
N CYS A 133 -0.75 -3.81 4.79
CA CYS A 133 -0.97 -5.18 5.22
C CYS A 133 -2.15 -5.27 6.21
N ALA A 134 -2.27 -4.34 7.15
CA ALA A 134 -3.41 -4.26 8.06
C ALA A 134 -4.73 -3.99 7.29
N SER A 135 -4.70 -3.09 6.31
CA SER A 135 -5.86 -2.81 5.45
C SER A 135 -6.31 -4.07 4.70
N MET A 136 -5.36 -4.77 4.07
CA MET A 136 -5.59 -6.03 3.36
C MET A 136 -6.13 -7.12 4.30
N ALA A 137 -5.56 -7.25 5.50
CA ALA A 137 -5.97 -8.24 6.48
C ALA A 137 -7.41 -8.00 6.97
N ILE A 138 -7.83 -6.75 7.17
CA ILE A 138 -9.21 -6.43 7.54
C ILE A 138 -10.17 -6.82 6.41
N VAL A 139 -9.84 -6.52 5.14
CA VAL A 139 -10.69 -6.90 4.00
C VAL A 139 -10.80 -8.42 3.87
N ALA A 140 -9.68 -9.13 3.98
CA ALA A 140 -9.67 -10.60 3.93
C ALA A 140 -10.49 -11.20 5.08
N TYR A 141 -10.35 -10.66 6.29
CA TYR A 141 -11.15 -11.09 7.44
C TYR A 141 -12.65 -10.87 7.21
N LEU A 142 -13.05 -9.70 6.71
CA LEU A 142 -14.46 -9.44 6.39
C LEU A 142 -14.96 -10.37 5.27
N PHE A 143 -14.13 -10.63 4.25
CA PHE A 143 -14.48 -11.53 3.15
C PHE A 143 -14.76 -12.96 3.62
N ASP A 144 -13.97 -13.48 4.57
CA ASP A 144 -14.11 -14.87 5.05
C ASP A 144 -15.19 -15.05 6.14
N TYR A 145 -15.46 -14.02 6.95
CA TYR A 145 -16.30 -14.15 8.15
C TYR A 145 -17.64 -13.41 8.09
N ASP A 146 -17.85 -12.51 7.13
CA ASP A 146 -19.10 -11.75 7.02
C ASP A 146 -20.06 -12.45 6.03
N ASP A 147 -21.27 -12.78 6.51
CA ASP A 147 -22.31 -13.50 5.75
C ASP A 147 -22.74 -12.79 4.46
N ARG A 148 -22.41 -11.50 4.29
CA ARG A 148 -22.65 -10.73 3.06
C ARG A 148 -21.87 -11.28 1.86
N PHE A 149 -20.72 -11.89 2.11
CA PHE A 149 -19.86 -12.48 1.08
C PHE A 149 -20.10 -13.99 0.99
N PHE A 150 -21.28 -14.34 0.49
CA PHE A 150 -21.65 -15.73 0.21
C PHE A 150 -20.91 -16.29 -1.02
N GLU A 151 -21.12 -17.58 -1.33
CA GLU A 151 -20.50 -18.24 -2.47
C GLU A 151 -20.73 -17.47 -3.79
N GLY A 152 -19.63 -17.15 -4.48
CA GLY A 152 -19.63 -16.39 -5.74
C GLY A 152 -18.93 -15.03 -5.68
N TRP A 153 -18.63 -14.52 -4.48
CA TRP A 153 -17.75 -13.37 -4.33
C TRP A 153 -16.27 -13.77 -4.49
N GLN A 154 -15.47 -12.88 -5.06
CA GLN A 154 -14.04 -13.09 -5.30
C GLN A 154 -13.24 -11.81 -5.00
N LEU A 155 -12.05 -11.97 -4.44
CA LEU A 155 -11.07 -10.89 -4.31
C LEU A 155 -10.52 -10.53 -5.70
N ASP A 156 -10.58 -9.25 -6.07
CA ASP A 156 -10.25 -8.79 -7.42
C ASP A 156 -9.01 -7.88 -7.43
N LYS A 157 -8.68 -7.31 -8.61
CA LYS A 157 -7.44 -6.62 -8.96
C LYS A 157 -6.93 -5.63 -7.92
N SER A 158 -7.79 -4.84 -7.28
CA SER A 158 -7.37 -3.81 -6.35
C SER A 158 -6.79 -4.41 -5.07
N PHE A 159 -7.32 -5.55 -4.62
CA PHE A 159 -6.76 -6.32 -3.51
C PHE A 159 -5.37 -6.85 -3.86
N ILE A 160 -5.20 -7.36 -5.09
CA ILE A 160 -3.91 -7.86 -5.59
C ILE A 160 -2.90 -6.70 -5.72
N MET A 161 -3.30 -5.56 -6.29
CA MET A 161 -2.46 -4.36 -6.42
C MET A 161 -1.99 -3.85 -5.06
N CYS A 162 -2.86 -3.81 -4.06
CA CYS A 162 -2.49 -3.48 -2.68
C CYS A 162 -1.48 -4.49 -2.11
N THR A 163 -1.69 -5.79 -2.38
CA THR A 163 -0.82 -6.88 -1.91
C THR A 163 0.60 -6.77 -2.48
N VAL A 164 0.68 -6.53 -3.79
CA VAL A 164 1.94 -6.32 -4.50
C VAL A 164 2.63 -5.06 -4.01
N SER A 165 1.89 -3.97 -3.79
CA SER A 165 2.44 -2.69 -3.32
C SER A 165 3.16 -2.83 -1.97
N TRP A 166 2.48 -3.38 -0.95
CA TRP A 166 3.10 -3.50 0.38
C TRP A 166 4.28 -4.48 0.37
N SER A 167 4.22 -5.52 -0.47
CA SER A 167 5.31 -6.47 -0.66
C SER A 167 6.56 -5.77 -1.23
N ILE A 168 6.39 -4.92 -2.26
CA ILE A 168 7.48 -4.12 -2.80
C ILE A 168 8.06 -3.18 -1.75
N ALA A 169 7.23 -2.54 -0.94
CA ALA A 169 7.69 -1.66 0.13
C ALA A 169 8.56 -2.40 1.16
N VAL A 170 8.10 -3.56 1.66
CA VAL A 170 8.83 -4.38 2.64
C VAL A 170 10.13 -4.94 2.05
N ILE A 171 10.09 -5.47 0.83
CA ILE A 171 11.28 -5.98 0.15
C ILE A 171 12.29 -4.84 -0.09
N SER A 172 11.83 -3.66 -0.47
CA SER A 172 12.68 -2.48 -0.64
C SER A 172 13.33 -2.06 0.68
N ALA A 173 12.60 -2.12 1.79
CA ALA A 173 13.14 -1.84 3.12
C ALA A 173 14.26 -2.81 3.50
N ALA A 174 14.04 -4.11 3.26
CA ALA A 174 15.03 -5.17 3.51
C ALA A 174 16.28 -4.97 2.63
N PHE A 175 16.08 -4.70 1.34
CA PHE A 175 17.18 -4.50 0.39
C PHE A 175 18.02 -3.25 0.72
N LEU A 176 17.37 -2.13 1.06
CA LEU A 176 18.09 -0.92 1.50
C LEU A 176 18.87 -1.16 2.78
N SER A 177 18.27 -1.83 3.77
CA SER A 177 18.94 -2.16 5.02
C SER A 177 20.16 -3.06 4.78
N LEU A 178 20.00 -4.12 3.98
CA LEU A 178 21.11 -5.00 3.61
C LEU A 178 22.22 -4.26 2.87
N SER A 179 21.87 -3.38 1.93
CA SER A 179 22.84 -2.59 1.17
C SER A 179 23.69 -1.69 2.06
N ALA A 180 23.13 -1.21 3.19
CA ALA A 180 23.85 -0.36 4.12
C ALA A 180 24.94 -1.11 4.90
N PHE A 181 24.76 -2.41 5.15
CA PHE A 181 25.73 -3.26 5.84
C PHE A 181 26.76 -3.89 4.90
N VAL A 182 26.35 -4.22 3.67
CA VAL A 182 27.21 -4.91 2.69
C VAL A 182 28.09 -3.94 1.91
N LEU A 183 27.59 -2.74 1.58
CA LEU A 183 28.34 -1.80 0.75
C LEU A 183 29.32 -0.96 1.60
N PRO A 184 30.58 -0.84 1.17
CA PRO A 184 31.54 0.04 1.84
C PRO A 184 31.05 1.49 1.87
N PRO A 185 31.49 2.29 2.85
CA PRO A 185 31.19 3.72 2.91
C PRO A 185 31.70 4.43 1.65
N GLU A 186 31.08 5.54 1.26
CA GLU A 186 31.53 6.30 0.08
C GLU A 186 32.88 6.97 0.40
N GLU A 187 33.94 6.62 -0.34
CA GLU A 187 35.27 7.20 -0.15
C GLU A 187 35.26 8.74 -0.23
N GLY A 188 36.04 9.40 0.63
CA GLY A 188 36.27 10.85 0.58
C GLY A 188 35.60 11.70 1.67
N TYR A 189 35.30 11.13 2.84
CA TYR A 189 35.22 11.91 4.09
C TYR A 189 36.40 11.54 4.97
N GLU A 190 37.32 12.48 5.19
CA GLU A 190 38.25 12.37 6.32
C GLU A 190 37.49 12.75 7.59
N LEU A 191 37.57 11.91 8.63
CA LEU A 191 37.06 12.25 9.96
C LEU A 191 37.77 13.52 10.45
N ILE A 192 37.00 14.51 10.90
CA ILE A 192 37.55 15.75 11.46
C ILE A 192 38.43 15.38 12.67
N PRO A 193 39.68 15.87 12.79
CA PRO A 193 40.64 15.44 13.82
C PRO A 193 40.12 15.45 15.26
N SER A 194 39.12 16.28 15.58
CA SER A 194 38.50 16.38 16.91
C SER A 194 37.72 15.13 17.33
N GLU A 195 37.24 14.30 16.41
CA GLU A 195 36.55 13.04 16.72
C GLU A 195 37.53 11.85 16.88
N ARG A 196 38.82 12.06 16.60
CA ARG A 196 39.85 11.02 16.67
C ARG A 196 40.26 10.65 18.12
N TYR A 197 39.84 11.43 19.12
CA TYR A 197 40.30 11.33 20.50
C TYR A 197 39.26 10.87 21.53
N VAL A 198 38.04 10.50 21.13
CA VAL A 198 37.00 10.02 22.08
C VAL A 198 37.03 8.48 22.18
N GLY A 199 38.21 7.93 22.42
CA GLY A 199 38.43 6.49 22.49
C GLY A 199 39.74 6.12 23.18
N ASN A 200 39.84 6.46 24.46
CA ASN A 200 40.63 5.72 25.46
C ASN A 200 39.67 5.30 26.56
#